data_AF-A0A6J4J4H8-F1
#
_entry.id   AF-A0A6J4J4H8-F1
#
_cell.length_a   1.000
_cell.length_b   1.000
_cell.length_c   1.000
_cell.angle_alpha   90.00
_cell.angle_beta   90.00
_cell.angle_gamma   90.00
#
_symmetry.space_group_name_H-M   'P 1'
#
loop_
_entity.id
_entity.type
_entity.pdbx_description
1 polymer ?
#
loop_
_entity_poly.entity_id
_entity_poly.type
_entity_poly.pdbx_seq_one_letter_code
_entity_poly.pdbx_strand_id
1 'polypeptide(L)'
;MALVAVAYVNFFSHHFVADARLGLSLLAAPLFSHCRIHFRVWREHRWMPLLLGLLVASFIWFAENIGIWANAWLYPGQRAGWRMVSSAKLGSWFLLGILSRGLVLAVHRATALAPPDEGRGWNPSGSRAF
;
A
#
# COMPACT_ATOMS: atom_id res chain seq x y z
N MET A 1 -14.03 3.04 1.27
CA MET A 1 -13.37 4.26 1.78
C MET A 1 -13.31 4.31 3.29
N ALA A 2 -14.42 4.08 4.01
CA ALA A 2 -14.42 4.05 5.48
C ALA A 2 -13.33 3.16 6.11
N LEU A 3 -13.18 1.91 5.64
CA LEU A 3 -12.15 0.98 6.13
C LEU A 3 -10.71 1.51 5.94
N VAL A 4 -10.45 2.21 4.82
CA VAL A 4 -9.13 2.81 4.53
C VAL A 4 -8.86 3.99 5.45
N ALA A 5 -9.86 4.82 5.72
CA ALA A 5 -9.74 5.95 6.65
C ALA A 5 -9.50 5.45 8.09
N VAL A 6 -10.22 4.42 8.54
CA VAL A 6 -10.02 3.81 9.85
C VAL A 6 -8.64 3.17 9.95
N ALA A 7 -8.19 2.46 8.91
CA ALA A 7 -6.84 1.90 8.88
C ALA A 7 -5.76 2.98 8.91
N TYR A 8 -5.95 4.10 8.19
CA TYR A 8 -5.04 5.25 8.21
C TYR A 8 -4.93 5.84 9.62
N VAL A 9 -6.05 6.19 10.24
CA VAL A 9 -6.08 6.74 11.60
C VAL A 9 -5.45 5.76 12.59
N ASN A 10 -5.80 4.47 12.52
CA ASN A 10 -5.21 3.46 13.40
C ASN A 10 -3.69 3.34 13.19
N PHE A 11 -3.17 3.45 11.96
CA PHE A 11 -1.74 3.36 11.69
C PHE A 11 -0.94 4.48 12.38
N PHE A 12 -1.46 5.71 12.39
CA PHE A 12 -0.82 6.85 13.06
C PHE A 12 -1.08 6.87 14.56
N SER A 13 -2.27 6.44 15.00
CA SER A 13 -2.68 6.45 16.41
C SER A 13 -2.28 5.20 17.19
N HIS A 14 -1.71 4.16 16.55
CA HIS A 14 -1.34 2.92 17.22
C HIS A 14 -0.32 3.10 18.36
N HIS A 15 0.43 4.21 18.35
CA HIS A 15 1.35 4.53 19.45
C HIS A 15 0.61 4.89 20.74
N PHE A 16 -0.66 5.32 20.64
CA PHE A 16 -1.49 5.79 21.75
C PHE A 16 -2.72 4.91 22.00
N VAL A 17 -3.06 4.01 21.08
CA VAL A 17 -4.28 3.18 21.10
C VAL A 17 -3.93 1.71 20.87
N ALA A 18 -4.76 0.79 21.38
CA ALA A 18 -4.61 -0.66 21.19
C ALA A 18 -4.39 -1.05 19.71
N ASP A 19 -3.50 -2.02 19.50
CA ASP A 19 -3.04 -2.46 18.17
C ASP A 19 -4.14 -3.25 17.42
N ALA A 20 -5.09 -2.53 16.83
CA ALA A 20 -6.22 -3.10 16.08
C ALA A 20 -5.84 -3.60 14.67
N ARG A 21 -4.55 -3.61 14.31
CA ARG A 21 -4.06 -3.98 12.97
C ARG A 21 -4.47 -5.40 12.57
N LEU A 22 -4.44 -6.34 13.51
CA LEU A 22 -4.90 -7.72 13.25
C LEU A 22 -6.41 -7.77 12.99
N GLY A 23 -7.22 -7.06 13.79
CA GLY A 23 -8.67 -6.96 13.57
C GLY A 23 -9.01 -6.32 12.24
N LEU A 24 -8.34 -5.21 11.89
CA LEU A 24 -8.51 -4.53 10.61
C LEU A 24 -8.08 -5.39 9.43
N SER A 25 -6.99 -6.16 9.57
CA SER A 25 -6.52 -7.08 8.54
C SER A 25 -7.51 -8.23 8.32
N LEU A 26 -8.06 -8.80 9.40
CA LEU A 26 -9.07 -9.85 9.35
C LEU A 26 -10.40 -9.37 8.75
N LEU A 27 -10.79 -8.11 9.00
CA LEU A 27 -11.97 -7.49 8.40
C LEU A 27 -11.75 -7.13 6.92
N ALA A 28 -10.55 -6.66 6.59
CA ALA A 28 -10.18 -6.29 5.23
C ALA A 28 -10.03 -7.50 4.30
N ALA A 29 -9.50 -8.63 4.79
CA ALA A 29 -9.26 -9.82 3.98
C ALA A 29 -10.51 -10.32 3.21
N PRO A 30 -11.68 -10.56 3.84
CA PRO A 30 -12.89 -10.96 3.13
C PRO A 30 -13.48 -9.81 2.30
N LEU A 31 -13.44 -8.57 2.79
CA LEU A 31 -13.99 -7.41 2.06
C LEU A 31 -13.31 -7.19 0.72
N PHE A 32 -11.99 -7.37 0.69
CA PHE A 32 -11.16 -7.15 -0.50
C PHE A 32 -10.85 -8.45 -1.25
N SER A 33 -11.43 -9.58 -0.83
CA SER A 33 -11.19 -10.89 -1.47
C SER A 33 -11.62 -10.91 -2.94
N HIS A 34 -12.68 -10.18 -3.27
CA HIS A 34 -13.21 -10.05 -4.62
C HIS A 34 -12.58 -8.92 -5.42
N CYS A 35 -11.77 -8.05 -4.82
CA CYS A 35 -11.15 -6.95 -5.55
C CYS A 35 -10.04 -7.49 -6.46
N ARG A 36 -10.13 -7.21 -7.76
CA ARG A 36 -9.14 -7.64 -8.76
C ARG A 36 -8.34 -6.44 -9.24
N ILE A 37 -7.01 -6.59 -9.24
CA ILE A 37 -6.08 -5.61 -9.79
C ILE A 37 -5.91 -5.96 -11.26
N HIS A 38 -6.28 -5.06 -12.15
CA HIS A 38 -5.94 -5.18 -13.56
C HIS A 38 -4.68 -4.36 -13.82
N PHE A 39 -3.64 -5.01 -14.33
CA PHE A 39 -2.39 -4.36 -14.70
C PHE A 39 -1.95 -4.82 -16.07
N ARG A 40 -1.30 -3.93 -16.81
CA ARG A 40 -0.82 -4.21 -18.15
C ARG A 40 0.69 -4.44 -18.09
N VAL A 41 1.13 -5.68 -18.31
CA VAL A 41 2.56 -5.98 -18.46
C VAL A 41 2.87 -5.96 -19.95
N TRP A 42 3.64 -4.96 -20.37
CA TRP A 42 4.09 -4.77 -21.74
C TRP A 42 2.96 -4.58 -22.76
N ARG A 43 2.24 -5.65 -23.10
CA ARG A 43 1.13 -5.69 -24.06
C ARG A 43 -0.13 -6.37 -23.55
N GLU A 44 0.00 -7.32 -22.62
CA GLU A 44 -1.10 -8.17 -22.16
C GLU A 44 -1.74 -7.65 -20.87
N HIS A 45 -3.07 -7.71 -20.81
CA HIS A 45 -3.82 -7.41 -19.60
C HIS A 45 -3.82 -8.63 -18.69
N ARG A 46 -3.18 -8.51 -17.52
CA ARG A 46 -3.20 -9.53 -16.48
C ARG A 46 -3.99 -9.00 -15.31
N TRP A 47 -4.66 -9.92 -14.62
CA TRP A 47 -5.39 -9.61 -13.40
C TRP A 47 -4.82 -10.41 -12.24
N MET A 48 -4.67 -9.77 -11.08
CA MET A 48 -4.29 -10.41 -9.83
C MET A 48 -5.31 -10.07 -8.75
N PRO A 49 -5.91 -11.05 -8.07
CA PRO A 49 -6.70 -10.83 -6.86
C PRO A 49 -5.94 -10.00 -5.81
N LEU A 50 -6.62 -9.08 -5.12
CA LEU A 50 -6.04 -8.24 -4.08
C LEU A 50 -5.36 -9.06 -2.97
N LEU A 51 -5.96 -10.21 -2.66
CA LEU A 51 -5.48 -11.16 -1.66
C LEU A 51 -4.08 -11.70 -1.96
N LEU A 52 -3.61 -11.69 -3.22
CA LEU A 52 -2.21 -11.99 -3.52
C LEU A 52 -1.25 -11.00 -2.84
N GLY A 53 -1.69 -9.80 -2.47
CA GLY A 53 -0.91 -8.89 -1.65
C GLY A 53 -0.57 -9.47 -0.27
N LEU A 54 -1.45 -10.29 0.32
CA LEU A 54 -1.13 -11.00 1.56
C LEU A 54 -0.07 -12.07 1.32
N LEU A 55 -0.15 -12.79 0.19
CA LEU A 55 0.85 -13.78 -0.19
C LEU A 55 2.22 -13.13 -0.42
N VAL A 56 2.28 -11.99 -1.10
CA VAL A 56 3.50 -11.20 -1.28
C VAL A 56 4.04 -10.71 0.07
N ALA A 57 3.19 -10.20 0.96
CA ALA A 57 3.60 -9.81 2.31
C ALA A 57 4.17 -11.00 3.11
N SER A 58 3.57 -12.19 2.98
CA SER A 58 4.09 -13.42 3.56
C SER A 58 5.45 -13.79 2.97
N PHE A 59 5.66 -13.67 1.67
CA PHE A 59 6.97 -13.89 1.04
C PHE A 59 8.03 -12.91 1.54
N ILE A 60 7.71 -11.62 1.67
CA ILE A 60 8.62 -10.61 2.23
C ILE A 60 8.95 -10.95 3.68
N TRP A 61 7.96 -11.41 4.46
CA TRP A 61 8.19 -11.82 5.85
C TRP A 61 9.10 -13.05 5.95
N PHE A 62 8.88 -14.05 5.08
CA PHE A 62 9.77 -15.21 5.00
C PHE A 62 11.19 -14.80 4.59
N ALA A 63 11.33 -13.97 3.56
CA ALA A 63 12.62 -13.46 3.11
C ALA A 63 13.35 -12.68 4.22
N GLU A 64 12.64 -11.89 5.01
CA GLU A 64 13.19 -11.16 6.15
C GLU A 64 13.67 -12.09 7.28
N ASN A 65 12.87 -13.10 7.65
CA ASN A 65 13.28 -14.07 8.67
C ASN A 65 14.47 -14.92 8.19
N ILE A 66 14.52 -15.27 6.91
CA ILE A 66 15.65 -15.98 6.29
C ILE A 66 16.87 -15.07 6.22
N GLY A 67 16.74 -13.79 5.87
CA GLY A 67 17.85 -12.84 5.80
C GLY A 67 18.51 -12.59 7.15
N ILE A 68 17.70 -12.51 8.22
CA ILE A 68 18.19 -12.44 9.60
C ILE A 68 18.85 -13.76 10.01
N TRP A 69 18.26 -14.91 9.67
CA TRP A 69 18.84 -16.23 9.96
C TRP A 69 20.16 -16.48 9.21
N ALA A 70 20.25 -16.02 7.97
CA ALA A 70 21.42 -16.12 7.10
C ALA A 70 22.48 -15.04 7.39
N ASN A 71 22.25 -14.14 8.36
CA ASN A 71 23.14 -13.02 8.69
C ASN A 71 23.47 -12.12 7.49
N ALA A 72 22.61 -12.05 6.47
CA ALA A 72 22.84 -11.28 5.24
C ALA A 72 22.82 -9.76 5.50
N TRP A 73 22.06 -9.31 6.49
CA TRP A 73 22.11 -7.96 7.06
C TRP A 73 21.77 -8.02 8.55
N LEU A 74 22.80 -7.85 9.40
CA LEU A 74 22.62 -7.81 10.84
C LEU A 74 22.48 -6.36 11.30
N TYR A 75 21.38 -6.06 12.00
CA TYR A 75 21.34 -4.83 12.79
C TYR A 75 22.39 -4.91 13.92
N PRO A 76 23.16 -3.84 14.20
CA PRO A 76 24.27 -3.86 15.17
C PRO A 76 23.91 -4.32 16.60
N GLY A 77 22.62 -4.39 16.94
CA GLY A 77 22.10 -4.84 18.23
C GLY A 77 21.66 -6.32 18.30
N GLN A 78 21.79 -7.11 17.23
CA GLN A 78 21.31 -8.50 17.19
C GLN A 78 22.37 -9.56 17.61
N ARG A 79 23.30 -9.17 18.49
CA ARG A 79 24.41 -10.04 18.96
C ARG A 79 24.00 -11.06 20.05
N ALA A 80 22.78 -11.00 20.59
CA ALA A 80 22.40 -11.74 21.81
C ALA A 80 21.30 -12.80 21.64
N GLY A 81 20.81 -13.07 20.42
CA GLY A 81 19.86 -14.17 20.19
C GLY A 81 18.94 -13.97 18.98
N TRP A 82 18.50 -15.09 18.41
CA TRP A 82 17.48 -15.12 17.36
C TRP A 82 16.16 -14.60 17.91
N ARG A 83 15.68 -13.47 17.38
CA ARG A 83 14.37 -12.91 17.72
C ARG A 83 13.50 -12.92 16.48
N MET A 84 12.45 -13.74 16.52
CA MET A 84 11.51 -13.88 15.42
C MET A 84 10.88 -12.53 15.09
N VAL A 85 10.81 -12.20 13.80
CA VAL A 85 10.18 -10.94 13.36
C VAL A 85 8.69 -11.06 13.60
N SER A 86 8.14 -10.16 14.42
CA SER A 86 6.72 -10.16 14.79
C SER A 86 5.80 -10.27 13.57
N SER A 87 4.87 -11.22 13.61
CA SER A 87 3.82 -11.42 12.62
C SER A 87 2.88 -10.21 12.51
N ALA A 88 2.88 -9.29 13.49
CA ALA A 88 2.16 -8.01 13.40
C ALA A 88 2.62 -7.14 12.21
N LYS A 89 3.86 -7.34 11.72
CA LYS A 89 4.35 -6.66 10.51
C LYS A 89 3.60 -7.09 9.24
N LEU A 90 3.12 -8.34 9.18
CA LEU A 90 2.35 -8.85 8.04
C LEU A 90 1.06 -8.06 7.83
N GLY A 91 0.29 -7.87 8.92
CA GLY A 91 -0.95 -7.08 8.86
C GLY A 91 -0.68 -5.64 8.44
N SER A 92 0.43 -5.07 8.91
CA SER A 92 0.85 -3.71 8.55
C SER A 92 1.15 -3.57 7.05
N TRP A 93 1.91 -4.50 6.47
CA TRP A 93 2.23 -4.49 5.03
C TRP A 93 1.00 -4.71 4.15
N PHE A 94 0.10 -5.61 4.57
CA PHE A 94 -1.17 -5.81 3.89
C PHE A 94 -2.04 -4.54 3.91
N LEU A 95 -2.19 -3.91 5.07
CA LEU A 95 -2.94 -2.66 5.22
C LEU A 95 -2.30 -1.52 4.42
N LEU A 96 -0.98 -1.42 4.35
CA LEU A 96 -0.27 -0.44 3.52
C LEU A 96 -0.59 -0.63 2.03
N GLY A 97 -0.64 -1.87 1.55
CA GLY A 97 -1.00 -2.16 0.15
C GLY A 97 -2.44 -1.78 -0.21
N ILE A 98 -3.36 -1.87 0.75
CA ILE A 98 -4.75 -1.41 0.60
C ILE A 98 -4.81 0.12 0.70
N LEU A 99 -4.13 0.71 1.68
CA LEU A 99 -4.10 2.14 1.93
C LEU A 99 -3.52 2.92 0.75
N SER A 100 -2.38 2.47 0.21
CA SER A 100 -1.75 3.07 -0.98
C SER A 100 -2.74 3.20 -2.13
N ARG A 101 -3.48 2.14 -2.44
CA ARG A 101 -4.48 2.18 -3.52
C ARG A 101 -5.72 2.96 -3.16
N GLY A 102 -6.15 2.93 -1.90
CA GLY A 102 -7.22 3.78 -1.41
C GLY A 102 -6.90 5.26 -1.59
N LEU A 103 -5.65 5.66 -1.30
CA LEU A 103 -5.16 7.03 -1.51
C LEU A 103 -5.12 7.41 -2.99
N VAL A 104 -4.53 6.56 -3.84
CA VAL A 104 -4.50 6.79 -5.29
C VAL A 104 -5.91 6.91 -5.86
N LEU A 105 -6.84 6.05 -5.43
CA LEU A 105 -8.24 6.12 -5.85
C LEU A 105 -8.92 7.39 -5.33
N ALA A 106 -8.62 7.85 -4.11
CA ALA A 106 -9.16 9.09 -3.57
C ALA A 106 -8.67 10.31 -4.39
N VAL A 107 -7.37 10.35 -4.73
CA VAL A 107 -6.79 11.43 -5.56
C VAL A 107 -7.42 11.44 -6.95
N HIS A 108 -7.48 10.30 -7.65
CA HIS A 108 -8.09 10.24 -8.97
C HIS A 108 -9.58 10.64 -8.97
N ARG A 109 -10.34 10.27 -7.93
CA ARG A 109 -11.73 10.70 -7.78
C ARG A 109 -11.84 12.21 -7.56
N ALA A 110 -10.94 12.80 -6.77
CA ALA A 110 -10.91 14.24 -6.55
C ALA A 110 -10.57 15.00 -7.84
N THR A 111 -9.62 14.52 -8.65
CA THR A 111 -9.28 15.10 -9.95
C THR A 111 -10.43 14.97 -10.95
N ALA A 112 -11.15 13.85 -10.97
CA ALA A 112 -12.29 13.67 -11.87
C ALA A 112 -13.50 14.55 -11.54
N LEU A 113 -13.61 15.02 -10.30
CA LEU A 113 -14.66 15.94 -9.84
C LEU A 113 -14.26 17.41 -9.94
N ALA A 114 -12.97 17.70 -10.21
CA ALA A 114 -12.54 19.07 -10.47
C ALA A 114 -13.12 19.50 -11.84
N PRO A 115 -13.69 20.71 -11.95
CA PRO A 115 -14.14 21.22 -13.23
C PRO A 115 -12.96 21.23 -14.22
N PRO A 116 -13.19 20.90 -15.52
CA PRO A 116 -12.15 20.97 -16.52
C PRO A 116 -11.49 22.34 -16.49
N ASP A 117 -10.17 22.37 -16.61
CA ASP A 117 -9.36 23.58 -16.52
C ASP A 117 -9.69 24.55 -17.66
N GLU A 118 -10.68 25.43 -17.45
CA GLU A 118 -11.02 26.54 -18.35
C GLU A 118 -9.87 27.56 -18.54
N GLY A 119 -8.69 27.35 -17.96
CA GLY A 119 -7.61 28.33 -17.89
C GLY A 119 -6.33 28.00 -18.68
N ARG A 120 -6.19 26.84 -19.34
CA ARG A 120 -4.99 26.53 -20.14
C ARG A 120 -5.30 26.44 -21.62
N GLY A 121 -5.80 27.54 -22.19
CA GLY A 121 -5.68 27.78 -23.61
C GLY A 121 -4.20 27.85 -23.98
N TRP A 122 -3.68 26.80 -24.60
CA TRP A 122 -2.44 26.91 -25.38
C TRP A 122 -2.64 28.06 -26.37
N ASN A 123 -1.90 29.16 -26.19
CA ASN A 123 -1.86 30.28 -27.12
C ASN A 123 -0.60 30.12 -27.99
N PRO A 124 -0.70 29.50 -29.18
CA PRO A 124 0.42 29.39 -30.11
C PRO A 124 0.82 30.73 -30.73
N SER A 125 0.07 31.82 -30.51
CA SER A 125 0.44 33.15 -31.00
C SER A 125 1.13 33.97 -29.90
N GLY A 126 2.32 33.52 -29.51
CA GLY A 126 3.38 34.43 -29.07
C GLY A 126 3.93 35.13 -30.30
N SER A 127 3.51 36.37 -30.48
CA SER A 127 3.73 37.28 -31.60
C SER A 127 5.04 37.13 -32.38
N ARG A 128 4.88 37.13 -33.71
CA ARG A 128 5.81 37.80 -34.63
C ARG A 128 5.98 39.24 -34.15
N ALA A 129 7.17 39.63 -33.72
CA ALA A 129 7.63 41.01 -33.73
C ALA A 129 9.16 41.01 -33.63
N PHE A 130 9.77 41.56 -34.69
CA PHE A 130 11.20 41.79 -34.98
C PHE A 130 11.97 40.62 -35.60
#